data_AF-A0A0L0F3X5-F1
#
_entry.id   AF-A0A0L0F3X5-F1
#
_cell.length_a   1.000
_cell.length_b   1.000
_cell.length_c   1.000
_cell.angle_alpha   90.00
_cell.angle_beta   90.00
_cell.angle_gamma   90.00
#
_symmetry.space_group_name_H-M   'P 1'
#
loop_
_entity.id
_entity.type
_entity.pdbx_description
1 polymer ?
#
loop_
_entity_poly.entity_id
_entity_poly.type
_entity_poly.pdbx_seq_one_letter_code
_entity_poly.pdbx_strand_id
1 'polypeptide(L)' 'QVEYAFKAINSGQLTSIGIRGKDSCCVVTQKKIPDKLIDPASVTNMYSISKNVGCVMTGIAADSRAQVQRAR' A
#
# COMPACT_ATOMS: atom_id res chain seq x y z
N GLN A 1 -9.64 -19.96 -7.53
CA GLN A 1 -9.15 -19.31 -6.29
C GLN A 1 -8.45 -17.98 -6.58
N VAL A 2 -7.58 -17.87 -7.60
CA VAL A 2 -6.89 -16.62 -7.98
C VAL A 2 -7.86 -15.46 -8.28
N GLU A 3 -8.99 -15.72 -8.95
CA GLU A 3 -9.99 -14.69 -9.23
C GLU A 3 -10.62 -14.07 -7.96
N TYR A 4 -10.77 -14.86 -6.88
CA TYR A 4 -11.28 -14.34 -5.62
C TYR A 4 -10.27 -13.40 -4.95
N ALA A 5 -8.97 -13.69 -5.08
CA ALA A 5 -7.92 -12.80 -4.59
C ALA A 5 -7.93 -11.45 -5.33
N PHE A 6 -8.11 -11.46 -6.66
CA PHE A 6 -8.25 -10.23 -7.43
C PHE A 6 -9.49 -9.42 -7.03
N LYS A 7 -10.62 -10.07 -6.76
CA LYS A 7 -11.82 -9.40 -6.23
C LYS A 7 -11.58 -8.84 -4.83
N ALA A 8 -10.87 -9.57 -3.96
CA ALA A 8 -10.57 -9.14 -2.60
C ALA A 8 -9.70 -7.88 -2.55
N ILE A 9 -8.77 -7.69 -3.50
CA ILE A 9 -7.98 -6.45 -3.59
C ILE A 9 -8.89 -5.22 -3.78
N ASN A 10 -9.94 -5.33 -4.59
CA ASN A 10 -10.88 -4.24 -4.84
C ASN A 10 -11.82 -3.95 -3.65
N SER A 11 -11.95 -4.88 -2.69
CA SER A 11 -12.85 -4.71 -1.54
C SER A 11 -12.42 -3.59 -0.59
N GLY A 12 -11.12 -3.31 -0.51
CA GLY A 12 -10.58 -2.26 0.35
C GLY A 12 -10.92 -0.84 -0.11
N GLN A 13 -11.40 -0.65 -1.35
CA GLN A 13 -11.68 0.66 -1.96
C GLN A 13 -10.54 1.68 -1.82
N LEU A 14 -9.30 1.21 -1.71
CA LEU A 14 -8.12 2.06 -1.68
C LEU A 14 -7.56 2.14 -3.10
N THR A 15 -7.42 3.35 -3.62
CA THR A 15 -6.77 3.57 -4.91
C THR A 15 -5.35 4.05 -4.69
N SER A 16 -4.40 3.40 -5.34
CA SER A 16 -3.00 3.80 -5.39
C SER A 16 -2.59 4.08 -6.82
N ILE A 17 -1.78 5.12 -7.02
CA ILE A 17 -1.31 5.60 -8.32
C ILE A 17 0.21 5.69 -8.26
N GLY A 18 0.88 5.17 -9.28
CA GLY A 18 2.32 5.33 -9.47
C GLY A 18 2.61 6.13 -10.72
N ILE A 19 3.49 7.13 -10.61
CA ILE A 19 3.95 7.96 -11.72
C ILE A 19 5.46 7.81 -11.82
N ARG A 20 5.96 7.62 -13.05
CA ARG A 20 7.39 7.58 -13.36
C ARG A 20 7.74 8.82 -14.18
N GLY A 21 8.65 9.63 -13.66
CA GLY A 21 9.33 10.69 -14.40
C GLY A 21 10.60 10.19 -15.09
N LYS A 22 11.41 11.11 -15.59
CA LYS A 22 12.70 10.79 -16.23
C LYS A 22 13.73 10.31 -15.21
N ASP A 23 13.85 11.02 -14.10
CA ASP A 23 14.88 10.80 -13.07
C ASP A 23 14.26 10.50 -11.69
N SER A 24 12.94 10.33 -11.61
CA SER A 24 12.22 10.13 -10.35
C SER A 24 10.98 9.26 -10.52
N CYS A 25 10.52 8.69 -9.42
CA CYS A 25 9.21 8.04 -9.34
C CYS A 25 8.46 8.55 -8.13
N CYS A 26 7.14 8.62 -8.25
CA CYS A 26 6.26 9.01 -7.16
C CYS A 26 5.14 7.97 -7.08
N VAL A 27 4.80 7.58 -5.86
CA VAL A 27 3.64 6.75 -5.58
C VAL A 27 2.74 7.49 -4.60
N VAL A 28 1.45 7.47 -4.87
CA VAL A 28 0.42 8.13 -4.08
C VAL A 28 -0.65 7.10 -3.78
N THR A 29 -1.12 7.08 -2.55
CA THR A 29 -2.21 6.19 -2.13
C THR A 29 -3.21 6.96 -1.30
N GLN A 30 -4.47 6.57 -1.41
CA GLN A 30 -5.50 7.13 -0.56
C GLN A 30 -5.29 6.70 0.88
N LYS A 31 -5.33 7.66 1.80
CA LYS A 31 -5.30 7.41 3.23
C LYS A 31 -6.72 7.51 3.79
N LYS A 32 -7.35 6.36 4.00
CA LYS A 32 -8.69 6.27 4.57
C LYS A 32 -8.59 5.89 6.04
N ILE A 33 -8.89 6.84 6.92
CA ILE A 33 -8.89 6.63 8.37
C ILE A 33 -10.33 6.33 8.77
N PRO A 34 -10.65 5.12 9.25
CA PRO A 34 -12.04 4.73 9.48
C PRO A 34 -12.64 5.35 10.75
N ASP A 35 -11.81 5.73 11.72
CA ASP A 35 -12.25 6.29 13.00
C ASP A 35 -11.35 7.45 13.44
N LYS A 36 -11.93 8.47 14.07
CA LYS A 36 -11.21 9.61 14.65
C LYS A 36 -10.33 9.22 15.84
N LEU A 37 -10.59 8.07 16.48
CA LEU A 37 -9.80 7.55 17.59
C LEU A 37 -8.50 6.87 17.14
N ILE A 38 -8.35 6.61 15.84
CA ILE A 38 -7.15 5.99 15.30
C ILE A 38 -6.12 7.08 15.01
N ASP A 39 -4.91 6.90 15.53
CA ASP A 39 -3.79 7.77 15.18
C ASP A 39 -3.53 7.71 13.67
N PRO A 40 -3.71 8.82 12.94
CA PRO A 40 -3.45 8.88 11.51
C PRO A 40 -2.03 8.41 11.17
N ALA A 41 -1.03 8.69 12.00
CA ALA A 41 0.36 8.34 11.70
C ALA A 41 0.59 6.82 11.61
N SER A 42 -0.20 6.03 12.33
CA SER A 42 -0.11 4.56 12.35
C SER A 42 -0.70 3.88 11.11
N VAL A 43 -1.56 4.59 10.35
CA VAL A 43 -2.19 4.07 9.14
C VAL A 43 -1.35 4.46 7.92
N THR A 44 -0.65 3.48 7.35
CA THR A 44 0.11 3.65 6.11
C THR A 44 0.02 2.42 5.22
N ASN A 45 -0.06 2.69 3.91
CA ASN A 45 0.06 1.71 2.83
C ASN A 45 1.39 1.85 2.07
N MET A 46 2.24 2.79 2.51
CA MET A 46 3.58 3.02 1.99
C MET A 46 4.64 2.43 2.92
N TYR A 47 5.60 1.75 2.32
CA TYR A 47 6.65 1.00 3.02
C TYR A 47 8.02 1.29 2.38
N SER A 48 9.02 1.59 3.19
CA SER A 48 10.41 1.65 2.76
C SER A 48 11.01 0.24 2.76
N ILE A 49 11.41 -0.30 1.61
CA ILE A 49 12.07 -1.62 1.56
C ILE A 49 13.57 -1.43 1.82
N SER A 50 14.20 -0.53 1.09
CA SER A 50 15.62 -0.17 1.24
C SER A 50 15.80 1.35 1.12
N LYS A 51 17.04 1.84 1.25
CA LYS A 51 17.34 3.29 1.14
C LYS A 51 16.85 3.92 -0.17
N ASN A 52 16.83 3.14 -1.25
CA ASN A 52 16.48 3.62 -2.59
C ASN A 52 15.19 2.98 -3.14
N VAL A 53 14.56 2.06 -2.40
CA VAL A 53 13.37 1.33 -2.87
C VAL A 53 12.23 1.48 -1.88
N GLY A 54 11.15 2.10 -2.35
CA GLY A 54 9.86 2.18 -1.65
C GLY A 54 8.81 1.32 -2.34
N CYS A 55 7.80 0.91 -1.59
CA CYS A 55 6.69 0.12 -2.07
C CYS A 55 5.37 0.69 -1.55
N VAL A 56 4.35 0.66 -2.40
CA VAL A 56 2.96 0.92 -2.02
C VAL A 56 2.17 -0.37 -2.25
N MET A 57 1.36 -0.76 -1.26
CA MET A 57 0.55 -1.97 -1.34
C MET A 57 -0.93 -1.63 -1.25
N THR A 58 -1.71 -2.18 -2.18
CA THR A 58 -3.17 -2.02 -2.24
C THR A 58 -3.81 -3.38 -1.98
N GLY A 59 -4.70 -3.45 -1.00
CA GLY A 59 -5.37 -4.69 -0.60
C GLY A 59 -5.35 -4.88 0.91
N ILE A 60 -5.27 -6.13 1.36
CA ILE A 60 -5.30 -6.51 2.76
C ILE A 60 -3.99 -6.08 3.45
N ALA A 61 -4.10 -5.28 4.52
CA ALA A 61 -2.94 -4.72 5.21
C ALA A 61 -2.03 -5.79 5.84
N ALA A 62 -2.59 -6.89 6.33
CA ALA A 62 -1.82 -8.00 6.91
C ALA A 62 -0.92 -8.67 5.85
N ASP A 63 -1.51 -9.01 4.70
CA ASP A 63 -0.77 -9.60 3.56
C ASP A 63 0.28 -8.62 3.03
N SER A 64 -0.06 -7.34 2.96
CA SER A 64 0.85 -6.27 2.55
C SER A 64 2.09 -6.24 3.44
N ARG A 65 1.92 -6.30 4.77
CA ARG A 65 3.05 -6.33 5.72
C ARG A 65 3.89 -7.59 5.57
N ALA A 66 3.25 -8.76 5.39
CA ALA A 66 3.97 -10.02 5.19
C ALA A 66 4.84 -9.99 3.92
N GLN A 67 4.32 -9.46 2.81
CA GLN A 67 5.09 -9.31 1.57
C GLN A 67 6.22 -8.29 1.70
N VAL A 68 5.96 -7.15 2.35
CA VAL A 68 6.99 -6.14 2.62
C VAL A 68 8.09 -6.70 3.50
N GLN A 69 7.76 -7.47 4.54
CA GLN A 69 8.74 -8.10 5.42
C GLN A 69 9.59 -9.13 4.68
N ARG A 70 9.01 -9.86 3.72
CA ARG A 70 9.75 -10.78 2.86
C ARG A 70 10.66 -10.06 1.85
N ALA A 71 10.28 -8.86 1.42
CA ALA A 71 11.01 -8.08 0.43
C ALA A 71 12.12 -7.21 1.05
N ARG A 72 12.03 -6.92 2.35
CA ARG A 72 13.09 -6.31 3.17
C ARG A 72 14.24 -7.29 3.38
#